data_AF-A0A2E9P6E2-F1
#
_entry.id   AF-A0A2E9P6E2-F1
#
_cell.length_a   1.000
_cell.length_b   1.000
_cell.length_c   1.000
_cell.angle_alpha   90.00
_cell.angle_beta   90.00
_cell.angle_gamma   90.00
#
_symmetry.space_group_name_H-M   'P 1'
#
loop_
_entity.id
_entity.type
_entity.pdbx_description
1 polymer ?
#
loop_
_entity_poly.entity_id
_entity_poly.type
_entity_poly.pdbx_seq_one_letter_code
_entity_poly.pdbx_strand_id
1 'polypeptide(L)' 'IETFGTSQLTNSQLDQLVRAHFDLRPRAISTMLDLNRAIYRPTAAYGHFGRNDLDLTWERTDRAQALAEAAAKL' A
#
# COMPACT_ATOMS: atom_id res chain seq x y z
N ILE A 1 -11.31 5.77 -4.79
CA ILE A 1 -10.66 6.03 -3.49
C ILE A 1 -11.62 6.88 -2.68
N GLU A 2 -11.91 6.50 -1.45
CA GLU A 2 -12.76 7.25 -0.52
C GLU A 2 -11.90 7.68 0.66
N THR A 3 -12.01 8.93 1.09
CA THR A 3 -11.17 9.54 2.14
C THR A 3 -11.98 10.13 3.29
N PHE A 4 -13.30 9.96 3.27
CA PHE A 4 -14.23 10.45 4.29
C PHE A 4 -14.06 11.95 4.58
N GLY A 5 -13.74 12.73 3.53
CA GLY A 5 -13.60 14.19 3.61
C GLY A 5 -12.28 14.70 4.22
N THR A 6 -11.29 13.83 4.45
CA THR A 6 -10.01 14.23 5.08
C THR A 6 -8.91 14.61 4.08
N SER A 7 -9.11 14.29 2.80
CA SER A 7 -8.13 14.58 1.75
C SER A 7 -8.19 16.03 1.28
N GLN A 8 -7.03 16.62 1.02
CA GLN A 8 -6.90 17.90 0.31
C GLN A 8 -6.94 17.72 -1.23
N LEU A 9 -6.77 16.48 -1.72
CA LEU A 9 -6.82 16.12 -3.13
C LEU A 9 -8.16 15.53 -3.51
N THR A 10 -8.55 15.71 -4.77
CA THR A 10 -9.73 15.06 -5.34
C THR A 10 -9.54 13.55 -5.47
N ASN A 11 -10.65 12.79 -5.47
CA ASN A 11 -10.61 11.33 -5.69
C ASN A 11 -9.94 10.94 -7.01
N SER A 12 -10.02 11.78 -8.04
CA SER A 12 -9.37 11.53 -9.34
C SER A 12 -7.85 11.71 -9.26
N GLN A 13 -7.36 12.76 -8.58
CA GLN A 13 -5.93 12.94 -8.33
C GLN A 13 -5.36 11.79 -7.50
N LEU A 14 -6.09 11.34 -6.47
CA LEU A 14 -5.69 10.16 -5.68
C LEU A 14 -5.63 8.88 -6.54
N ASP A 15 -6.60 8.66 -7.42
CA ASP A 15 -6.61 7.48 -8.31
C ASP A 15 -5.41 7.50 -9.26
N GLN A 16 -5.07 8.68 -9.80
CA GLN A 16 -3.88 8.88 -10.62
C GLN A 16 -2.58 8.57 -9.84
N LEU A 17 -2.46 9.08 -8.60
CA LEU A 17 -1.31 8.80 -7.75
C LEU A 17 -1.17 7.29 -7.48
N VAL A 18 -2.26 6.62 -7.12
CA VAL A 18 -2.24 5.16 -6.87
C VAL A 18 -1.79 4.40 -8.13
N ARG A 19 -2.38 4.70 -9.30
CA ARG A 19 -2.03 4.01 -10.55
C ARG A 19 -0.60 4.28 -11.00
N ALA A 20 -0.04 5.46 -10.68
CA ALA A 20 1.33 5.80 -11.02
C ALA A 20 2.38 5.11 -10.13
N HIS A 21 2.02 4.75 -8.89
CA HIS A 21 2.97 4.23 -7.89
C HIS A 21 2.81 2.74 -7.61
N PHE A 22 1.65 2.17 -7.91
CA PHE A 22 1.33 0.77 -7.64
C PHE A 22 0.91 0.04 -8.92
N ASP A 23 1.67 -0.98 -9.29
CA ASP A 23 1.25 -1.93 -10.32
C ASP A 23 0.33 -2.98 -9.71
N LEU A 24 -0.98 -2.81 -9.92
CA LEU A 24 -2.02 -3.63 -9.31
C LEU A 24 -2.32 -4.94 -10.07
N ARG A 25 -1.49 -5.32 -11.04
CA ARG A 25 -1.63 -6.64 -11.69
C ARG A 25 -1.24 -7.75 -10.70
N PRO A 26 -1.91 -8.92 -10.68
CA PRO A 26 -1.67 -9.95 -9.66
C PRO A 26 -0.20 -10.37 -9.50
N ARG A 27 0.51 -10.57 -10.62
CA ARG A 27 1.95 -10.90 -10.61
C ARG A 27 2.81 -9.78 -10.05
N ALA A 28 2.48 -8.53 -10.39
CA ALA A 28 3.22 -7.37 -9.91
C ALA A 28 3.00 -7.16 -8.41
N ILE A 29 1.78 -7.36 -7.90
CA ILE A 29 1.50 -7.35 -6.45
C ILE A 29 2.34 -8.40 -5.72
N SER A 30 2.33 -9.66 -6.22
CA SER A 30 3.13 -10.73 -5.62
C SER A 30 4.62 -10.41 -5.59
N THR A 31 5.14 -9.76 -6.65
CA THR A 31 6.55 -9.36 -6.73
C THR A 31 6.85 -8.16 -5.82
N MET A 32 6.03 -7.11 -5.87
CA MET A 32 6.18 -5.88 -5.09
C MET A 32 6.14 -6.15 -3.58
N LEU A 33 5.29 -7.08 -3.16
CA LEU A 33 5.12 -7.47 -1.76
C LEU A 33 5.91 -8.73 -1.40
N ASP A 34 6.74 -9.28 -2.29
CA ASP A 34 7.54 -10.48 -2.01
C ASP A 34 6.72 -11.64 -1.38
N LEU A 35 5.56 -11.93 -1.97
CA LEU A 35 4.55 -12.81 -1.37
C LEU A 35 4.84 -14.31 -1.51
N ASN A 36 5.82 -14.69 -2.34
CA ASN A 36 6.16 -16.10 -2.55
C ASN A 36 7.07 -16.64 -1.43
N ARG A 37 6.60 -16.57 -0.19
CA ARG A 37 7.30 -16.91 1.04
C ARG A 37 6.37 -17.61 2.03
N ALA A 38 6.95 -18.39 2.95
CA ALA A 38 6.22 -19.05 4.03
C ALA A 38 5.88 -18.09 5.20
N ILE A 39 5.17 -16.99 4.92
CA ILE A 39 4.86 -15.92 5.90
C ILE A 39 3.41 -15.92 6.41
N TYR A 40 2.56 -16.82 5.91
CA TYR A 40 1.11 -16.76 6.13
C TYR A 40 0.63 -17.39 7.45
N ARG A 41 1.40 -18.31 8.05
CA ARG A 41 0.97 -19.00 9.28
C ARG A 41 0.79 -18.06 10.47
N PRO A 42 1.71 -17.11 10.76
CA PRO A 42 1.54 -16.17 11.86
C PRO A 42 0.37 -15.18 11.71
N THR A 43 -0.11 -14.94 10.48
CA THR A 43 -1.23 -14.03 10.22
C THR A 43 -2.61 -14.69 10.42
N ALA A 44 -2.66 -16.02 10.57
CA ALA A 44 -3.91 -16.77 10.74
C ALA A 44 -4.60 -16.53 12.10
N ALA A 45 -3.91 -15.89 13.05
CA ALA A 45 -4.45 -15.46 14.33
C ALA A 45 -4.02 -14.02 14.61
N TYR A 46 -4.84 -13.30 15.37
CA TYR A 46 -4.60 -11.90 15.76
C TYR A 46 -4.53 -10.90 14.58
N GLY A 47 -5.08 -11.28 13.42
CA GLY A 47 -5.26 -10.39 12.27
C GLY A 47 -4.06 -10.34 11.31
N HIS A 48 -4.37 -9.92 10.07
CA HIS A 48 -3.40 -9.79 8.97
C HIS A 48 -2.75 -8.41 8.87
N PHE A 49 -3.35 -7.40 9.51
CA PHE A 49 -2.96 -5.99 9.40
C PHE A 49 -2.62 -5.39 10.76
N GLY A 50 -1.75 -4.37 10.78
CA GLY A 50 -1.33 -3.67 11.99
C GLY A 50 -0.38 -4.47 12.89
N ARG A 51 0.27 -5.49 12.33
CA ARG A 51 1.13 -6.44 13.06
C ARG A 51 2.60 -6.02 12.97
N ASN A 52 3.00 -5.06 13.82
CA ASN A 52 4.38 -4.58 13.91
C ASN A 52 5.36 -5.62 14.50
N ASP A 53 4.84 -6.71 15.07
CA ASP A 53 5.60 -7.84 15.57
C ASP A 53 6.01 -8.85 14.48
N LEU A 54 5.53 -8.66 13.24
CA LEU A 54 5.82 -9.51 12.09
C LEU A 54 6.47 -8.70 10.96
N ASP A 55 7.37 -9.33 10.18
CA ASP A 55 7.90 -8.74 8.94
C ASP A 55 6.93 -8.98 7.78
N LEU A 56 5.88 -8.16 7.71
CA LEU A 56 4.89 -8.18 6.64
C LEU A 56 5.15 -7.01 5.69
N THR A 57 5.42 -7.31 4.42
CA THR A 57 5.81 -6.30 3.42
C THR A 57 4.72 -5.28 3.14
N TRP A 58 3.44 -5.66 3.26
CA TRP A 58 2.30 -4.74 3.06
C TRP A 58 2.08 -3.75 4.21
N GLU A 59 2.71 -3.95 5.36
CA GLU A 59 2.69 -2.99 6.47
C GLU A 59 3.73 -1.88 6.32
N ARG A 60 4.66 -2.01 5.36
CA ARG A 60 5.71 -1.02 5.13
C ARG A 60 5.10 0.26 4.55
N THR A 61 5.55 1.40 5.05
CA THR A 61 5.17 2.74 4.56
C THR A 61 6.23 3.33 3.61
N ASP A 62 7.00 2.48 2.94
CA ASP A 62 8.12 2.84 2.06
C ASP A 62 7.69 3.67 0.83
N ARG A 63 6.42 3.62 0.44
CA ARG A 63 5.83 4.46 -0.62
C ARG A 63 5.36 5.84 -0.15
N ALA A 64 5.28 6.10 1.15
CA ALA A 64 4.67 7.32 1.69
C ALA A 64 5.39 8.59 1.21
N GLN A 65 6.73 8.60 1.21
CA GLN A 65 7.50 9.76 0.78
C GLN A 65 7.32 10.03 -0.73
N ALA A 66 7.42 9.00 -1.57
CA ALA A 66 7.22 9.15 -3.01
C ALA A 66 5.81 9.68 -3.34
N LEU A 67 4.79 9.18 -2.64
CA LEU A 67 3.41 9.67 -2.79
C LEU A 67 3.27 11.13 -2.35
N ALA A 68 3.88 11.54 -1.23
CA ALA A 68 3.85 12.91 -0.76
C ALA A 68 4.53 13.88 -1.75
N GLU A 69 5.69 13.50 -2.29
CA GLU A 69 6.41 14.29 -3.29
C GLU A 69 5.66 14.39 -4.63
N ALA A 70 4.98 13.33 -5.05
CA ALA A 70 4.14 13.35 -6.24
C ALA A 70 2.88 14.19 -6.02
N ALA A 71 2.26 14.07 -4.85
CA ALA A 71 1.08 14.86 -4.46
C ALA A 71 1.38 16.36 -4.42
N ALA A 72 2.56 16.77 -3.95
CA ALA A 72 2.97 18.17 -3.89
C ALA A 72 3.16 18.84 -5.27
N LYS A 73 3.13 18.06 -6.36
CA LYS A 73 3.28 18.54 -7.75
C LYS A 73 1.95 18.62 -8.51
N LEU A 74 0.84 18.23 -7.88
CA LEU A 74 -0.53 18.27 -8.42
C LEU A 74 -1.23 19.58 -8.06
#